data_AF-A0A382V3L5-F1
#
_entry.id   AF-A0A382V3L5-F1
#
_cell.length_a   1.000
_cell.length_b   1.000
_cell.length_c   1.000
_cell.angle_alpha   90.00
_cell.angle_beta   90.00
_cell.angle_gamma   90.00
#
_symmetry.space_group_name_H-M   'P 1'
#
loop_
_entity.id
_entity.type
_entity.pdbx_description
1 polymer ?
#
loop_
_entity_poly.entity_id
_entity_poly.type
_entity_poly.pdbx_seq_one_letter_code
_entity_poly.pdbx_strand_id
1 'polypeptide(L)'
;MLKAVKHRLLRPGCIQVVVVVLSLILLSSISVTSQNDGDPLTGEVIFTIFANSVPVGVERVGVARTSKGWLITSAGQIAPPVDLDIRSFEVEY
;
A
#
# COMPACT_ATOMS: atom_id res chain seq x y z
N MET A 1 0.99 -38.11 42.21
CA MET A 1 1.89 -37.00 42.58
C MET A 1 1.80 -35.92 41.50
N LEU A 2 0.98 -34.88 41.66
CA LEU A 2 0.91 -33.76 40.70
C LEU A 2 1.91 -32.66 41.09
N LYS A 3 2.75 -32.27 40.13
CA LYS A 3 3.81 -31.26 40.28
C LYS A 3 3.22 -29.88 40.01
N ALA A 4 3.19 -29.02 41.04
CA ALA A 4 2.68 -27.66 40.92
C ALA A 4 3.57 -26.80 40.01
N VAL A 5 3.00 -26.26 38.94
CA VAL A 5 3.62 -25.23 38.09
C VAL A 5 3.53 -23.90 38.82
N LYS A 6 4.66 -23.43 39.34
CA LYS A 6 4.77 -22.14 40.02
C LYS A 6 4.75 -21.04 38.96
N HIS A 7 3.56 -20.49 38.68
CA HIS A 7 3.42 -19.27 37.89
C HIS A 7 4.26 -18.18 38.57
N ARG A 8 5.34 -17.80 37.89
CA ARG A 8 6.23 -16.72 38.33
C ARG A 8 5.38 -15.45 38.33
N LEU A 9 5.01 -14.99 39.52
CA LEU A 9 4.22 -13.78 39.75
C LEU A 9 4.97 -12.59 39.13
N LEU A 10 4.54 -12.18 37.93
CA LEU A 10 4.89 -10.88 37.39
C LEU A 10 4.41 -9.83 38.41
N ARG A 11 5.33 -8.98 38.87
CA ARG A 11 5.03 -7.95 39.86
C ARG A 11 3.96 -7.02 39.26
N PRO A 12 2.87 -6.72 39.99
CA PRO A 12 1.75 -5.93 39.47
C PRO A 12 2.18 -4.55 38.94
N GLY A 13 3.26 -3.99 39.49
CA GLY A 13 3.86 -2.73 39.00
C GLY A 13 4.43 -2.81 37.58
N CYS A 14 4.99 -3.94 37.14
CA CYS A 14 5.46 -4.08 35.75
C CYS A 14 4.29 -4.09 34.76
N ILE A 15 3.17 -4.70 35.15
CA ILE A 15 1.96 -4.77 34.31
C ILE A 15 1.37 -3.37 34.13
N GLN A 16 1.25 -2.59 35.22
CA GLN A 16 0.77 -1.21 35.13
C GLN A 16 1.66 -0.31 34.26
N VAL A 17 2.98 -0.41 34.38
CA VAL A 17 3.90 0.38 33.56
C VAL A 17 3.77 0.03 32.08
N VAL A 18 3.67 -1.25 31.74
CA VAL A 18 3.49 -1.70 30.35
C VAL A 18 2.18 -1.18 29.75
N VAL A 19 1.08 -1.22 30.52
CA VAL A 19 -0.22 -0.71 30.06
C VAL A 19 -0.17 0.80 29.82
N VAL A 20 0.47 1.57 30.71
CA VAL A 20 0.61 3.03 30.55
C VAL A 20 1.44 3.38 29.33
N VAL A 21 2.58 2.71 29.12
CA VAL A 21 3.44 2.95 27.96
C VAL A 21 2.72 2.59 26.65
N LEU A 22 2.04 1.44 26.61
CA LEU A 22 1.27 1.04 25.43
C LEU A 22 0.13 2.03 25.13
N SER A 23 -0.54 2.53 26.16
CA SER A 23 -1.58 3.55 26.02
C SER A 23 -1.00 4.84 25.45
N LEU A 24 0.14 5.31 25.95
CA LEU A 24 0.83 6.50 25.42
C LEU A 24 1.22 6.36 23.95
N ILE A 25 1.67 5.18 23.52
CA ILE A 25 2.01 4.91 22.12
C ILE A 25 0.76 4.88 21.23
N LEU A 26 -0.35 4.32 21.71
CA LEU A 26 -1.63 4.29 20.97
C LEU A 26 -2.27 5.68 20.86
N LEU A 27 -2.00 6.59 21.80
CA LEU A 27 -2.52 7.97 21.77
C LEU A 27 -1.70 8.90 20.85
N SER A 28 -0.47 8.55 20.48
CA SER A 28 0.31 9.34 19.52
C SER A 28 -0.17 9.09 18.09
N SER A 29 -1.08 9.94 17.61
CA SER A 29 -1.41 10.03 16.20
C SER A 29 -0.29 10.79 15.47
N ILE A 30 0.44 10.10 14.60
CA ILE A 30 1.39 10.75 13.68
C ILE A 30 0.55 11.32 12.54
N SER A 31 0.39 12.64 12.49
CA SER A 31 -0.19 13.29 11.32
C SER A 31 0.74 13.13 10.13
N VAL A 32 0.31 12.38 9.12
CA VAL A 32 1.00 12.33 7.82
C VAL A 32 0.62 13.61 7.07
N THR A 33 1.62 14.42 6.72
CA THR A 33 1.38 15.57 5.84
C THR A 33 1.03 15.06 4.44
N SER A 34 0.00 15.63 3.81
CA SER A 34 -0.28 15.35 2.39
C SER A 34 0.92 15.81 1.57
N GLN A 35 1.46 14.92 0.74
CA GLN A 35 2.40 15.33 -0.30
C GLN A 35 1.57 16.09 -1.35
N ASN A 36 1.98 17.32 -1.65
CA ASN A 36 1.37 18.10 -2.72
C ASN A 36 2.18 17.83 -3.97
N ASP A 37 1.74 16.84 -4.75
CA ASP A 37 2.47 16.35 -5.94
C ASP A 37 2.23 17.21 -7.19
N GLY A 38 1.60 18.38 -7.05
CA GLY A 38 1.23 19.24 -8.18
C GLY A 38 0.19 18.60 -9.10
N ASP A 39 -0.05 19.23 -10.25
CA ASP A 39 -0.90 18.64 -11.29
C ASP A 39 -0.15 17.51 -12.01
N PRO A 40 -0.80 16.36 -12.28
CA PRO A 40 -0.17 15.29 -13.03
C PRO A 40 0.21 15.77 -14.44
N LEU A 41 1.37 15.30 -14.90
CA LEU A 41 1.80 15.52 -16.28
C LEU A 41 0.91 14.71 -17.23
N THR A 42 0.45 15.35 -18.31
CA THR A 42 -0.26 14.67 -19.40
C THR A 42 0.72 14.01 -20.34
N GLY A 43 0.33 12.88 -20.93
CA GLY A 43 1.10 12.17 -21.93
C GLY A 43 0.99 10.67 -21.80
N GLU A 44 1.78 9.96 -22.60
CA GLU A 44 1.89 8.51 -22.56
C GLU A 44 3.18 8.09 -21.83
N VAL A 45 3.08 7.09 -20.97
CA VAL A 45 4.19 6.42 -20.32
C VAL A 45 4.05 4.91 -20.50
N ILE A 46 5.18 4.22 -20.62
CA ILE A 46 5.25 2.77 -20.63
C ILE A 46 5.93 2.31 -19.34
N PHE A 47 5.25 1.44 -18.59
CA PHE A 47 5.79 0.78 -17.42
C PHE A 47 6.18 -0.66 -17.77
N THR A 48 7.36 -1.07 -17.33
CA THR A 48 7.72 -2.50 -17.30
C THR A 48 7.25 -3.08 -15.97
N ILE A 49 6.50 -4.17 -16.04
CA ILE A 49 5.99 -4.87 -14.86
C ILE A 49 6.94 -5.99 -14.49
N PHE A 50 7.29 -6.07 -13.21
CA PHE A 50 8.20 -7.09 -12.68
C PHE A 50 7.51 -7.95 -11.63
N ALA A 51 7.80 -9.25 -11.66
CA ALA A 51 7.48 -10.19 -10.59
C ALA A 51 8.75 -10.95 -10.19
N ASN A 52 9.08 -11.00 -8.90
CA ASN A 52 10.32 -11.61 -8.40
C ASN A 52 11.59 -11.09 -9.13
N SER A 53 11.64 -9.78 -9.40
CA SER A 53 12.72 -9.11 -10.16
C SER A 53 12.89 -9.57 -11.61
N VAL A 54 11.92 -10.30 -12.17
CA VAL A 54 11.87 -10.71 -13.58
C VAL A 54 10.83 -9.86 -14.31
N PRO A 55 11.14 -9.29 -15.49
CA PRO A 55 10.15 -8.60 -16.29
C PRO A 55 9.11 -9.60 -16.80
N VAL A 56 7.84 -9.36 -16.47
CA VAL A 56 6.72 -10.24 -16.83
C VAL A 56 5.71 -9.56 -17.73
N GLY A 57 5.83 -8.26 -17.98
CA GLY A 57 4.87 -7.55 -18.80
C GLY A 57 5.20 -6.09 -19.03
N VAL A 58 4.34 -5.44 -19.80
CA VAL A 58 4.39 -4.00 -20.05
C VAL A 58 2.99 -3.43 -20.00
N GLU A 59 2.88 -2.22 -19.46
CA GLU A 59 1.63 -1.43 -19.43
C GLU A 59 1.89 -0.08 -20.08
N ARG A 60 1.08 0.27 -21.08
CA ARG A 60 1.05 1.61 -21.66
C ARG A 60 -0.08 2.39 -20.99
N VAL A 61 0.24 3.52 -20.40
CA VAL A 61 -0.69 4.38 -19.67
C VAL A 61 -0.70 5.77 -20.30
N GLY A 62 -1.87 6.29 -20.59
CA GLY A 62 -2.11 7.67 -21.03
C GLY A 62 -2.79 8.47 -19.93
N VAL A 63 -2.35 9.71 -19.72
CA VAL A 63 -3.01 10.69 -18.85
C VAL A 63 -3.35 11.93 -19.66
N ALA A 64 -4.61 12.35 -19.62
CA ALA A 64 -5.09 13.53 -20.32
C ALA A 64 -6.00 14.38 -19.42
N ARG A 65 -5.95 15.71 -19.60
CA ARG A 65 -6.92 16.63 -18.99
C ARG A 65 -8.16 16.72 -19.89
N THR A 66 -9.34 16.53 -19.32
CA THR A 66 -10.62 16.70 -20.02
C THR A 66 -11.39 17.89 -19.46
N SER A 67 -12.58 18.17 -20.02
CA SER A 67 -13.49 19.18 -19.48
C SER A 67 -14.15 18.77 -18.15
N LYS A 68 -14.15 17.47 -17.82
CA LYS A 68 -14.76 16.94 -16.59
C LYS A 68 -13.72 16.64 -15.50
N GLY A 69 -12.45 16.47 -15.86
CA GLY A 69 -11.38 16.21 -14.91
C GLY A 69 -10.18 15.55 -15.57
N TRP A 70 -9.74 14.42 -15.03
CA TRP A 70 -8.63 13.63 -15.56
C TRP A 70 -9.14 12.36 -16.22
N LEU A 71 -8.60 12.05 -17.39
CA LEU A 71 -8.80 10.79 -18.10
C LEU A 71 -7.52 9.98 -18.03
N ILE A 72 -7.65 8.75 -17.53
CA ILE A 72 -6.59 7.74 -17.55
C ILE A 72 -7.03 6.64 -18.51
N THR A 73 -6.17 6.31 -19.47
CA THR A 73 -6.35 5.16 -20.34
C THR A 73 -5.19 4.20 -20.17
N SER A 74 -5.43 2.90 -20.30
CA SER A 74 -4.33 1.94 -20.32
C SER A 74 -4.61 0.69 -21.14
N ALA A 75 -3.52 0.07 -21.60
CA ALA A 75 -3.51 -1.22 -22.24
C ALA A 75 -2.16 -1.90 -22.03
N GLY A 76 -2.16 -3.22 -21.88
CA GLY A 76 -0.94 -3.95 -21.60
C GLY A 76 -1.17 -5.45 -21.44
N GLN A 77 -0.05 -6.15 -21.27
CA GLN A 77 -0.05 -7.59 -21.11
C GLN A 77 0.92 -7.98 -20.00
N ILE A 78 0.47 -8.89 -19.16
CA ILE A 78 1.22 -9.46 -18.05
C ILE A 78 1.20 -10.98 -18.24
N ALA A 79 2.37 -11.58 -18.29
CA ALA A 79 2.57 -13.02 -18.32
C ALA A 79 2.49 -13.60 -16.88
N PRO A 80 2.61 -14.93 -16.69
CA PRO A 80 2.65 -15.52 -15.36
C PRO A 80 3.62 -14.80 -14.40
N PRO A 81 3.28 -14.66 -13.10
CA PRO A 81 2.28 -15.45 -12.37
C PRO A 81 0.84 -14.93 -12.43
N VAL A 82 0.60 -13.79 -13.07
CA VAL A 82 -0.74 -13.20 -13.23
C VAL A 82 -0.96 -12.97 -14.72
N ASP A 83 -1.44 -14.01 -15.40
CA ASP A 83 -1.73 -13.98 -16.83
C ASP A 83 -2.92 -13.06 -17.11
N LEU A 84 -2.65 -11.85 -17.60
CA LEU A 84 -3.63 -10.77 -17.78
C LEU A 84 -3.36 -10.02 -19.09
N ASP A 85 -4.40 -9.89 -19.91
CA ASP A 85 -4.40 -9.07 -21.13
C ASP A 85 -5.39 -7.91 -20.94
N ILE A 86 -4.86 -6.71 -20.67
CA ILE A 86 -5.64 -5.49 -20.56
C ILE A 86 -5.72 -4.86 -21.95
N ARG A 87 -6.82 -5.12 -22.66
CA ARG A 87 -7.03 -4.57 -24.00
C ARG A 87 -7.42 -3.10 -23.98
N SER A 88 -8.19 -2.71 -22.98
CA SER A 88 -8.64 -1.34 -22.78
C SER A 88 -9.09 -1.17 -21.33
N PHE A 89 -8.56 -0.14 -20.70
CA PHE A 89 -8.99 0.38 -19.42
C PHE A 89 -9.14 1.89 -19.57
N GLU A 90 -10.20 2.44 -19.00
CA GLU A 90 -10.51 3.87 -19.03
C GLU A 90 -11.17 4.29 -17.72
N VAL A 91 -10.69 5.38 -17.14
CA VAL A 91 -11.29 6.02 -15.97
C VAL A 91 -11.25 7.53 -16.15
N GLU A 92 -12.38 8.18 -15.89
CA GLU A 92 -12.52 9.64 -15.83
C GLU A 92 -12.99 10.06 -14.43
N TYR A 93 -12.35 11.06 -13.82
CA TYR A 93 -12.69 11.59 -12.49
C TYR A 93 -12.37 13.06 -12.31
#